data_AF-F2TZ65-F1
#
_entry.id   AF-F2TZ65-F1
#
_cell.length_a   1.000
_cell.length_b   1.000
_cell.length_c   1.000
_cell.angle_alpha   90.00
_cell.angle_beta   90.00
_cell.angle_gamma   90.00
#
_symmetry.space_group_name_H-M   'P 1'
#
loop_
_entity.id
_entity.type
_entity.pdbx_description
1 polymer ?
#
loop_
_entity_poly.entity_id
_entity_poly.type
_entity_poly.pdbx_seq_one_letter_code
_entity_poly.pdbx_strand_id
1 'polypeptide(L)'
;MMDAAEPESIQRWREEFEERIKEKDAKAEEDNQALKEEGTQELEGLHDTHKQLIEDNLQKNKDDEEAFINARDDTNPDNAWQRVAALVDFSTKANRNQRDVARMRSVLLQLKQHGLPQAA
;
A
#
# COMPACT_ATOMS: atom_id res chain seq x y z
N MET A 1 -67.54 -11.71 -37.51
CA MET A 1 -66.90 -11.53 -38.84
C MET A 1 -65.41 -11.49 -38.60
N MET A 2 -64.65 -12.23 -39.42
CA MET A 2 -63.21 -12.41 -39.31
C MET A 2 -62.48 -11.08 -39.14
N ASP A 3 -61.59 -11.01 -38.15
CA ASP A 3 -60.59 -9.96 -38.02
C ASP A 3 -59.81 -9.89 -39.33
N ALA A 4 -59.91 -8.75 -40.03
CA ALA A 4 -59.19 -8.52 -41.26
C ALA A 4 -57.69 -8.65 -40.96
N ALA A 5 -57.00 -9.55 -41.68
CA ALA A 5 -55.57 -9.76 -41.54
C ALA A 5 -54.84 -8.41 -41.55
N GLU A 6 -53.93 -8.20 -40.59
CA GLU A 6 -53.17 -6.95 -40.48
C GLU A 6 -52.51 -6.61 -41.83
N PRO A 7 -52.54 -5.33 -42.27
CA PRO A 7 -51.87 -4.91 -43.50
C PRO A 7 -50.39 -5.31 -43.51
N GLU A 8 -49.86 -5.76 -44.66
CA GLU A 8 -48.46 -6.22 -44.77
C GLU A 8 -47.42 -5.19 -44.29
N SER A 9 -47.71 -3.89 -44.44
CA SER A 9 -46.83 -2.82 -43.94
C SER A 9 -46.69 -2.83 -42.41
N ILE A 10 -47.75 -3.20 -41.70
CA ILE A 10 -47.75 -3.33 -40.23
C ILE A 10 -47.01 -4.60 -39.82
N GLN A 11 -47.19 -5.70 -40.55
CA GLN A 11 -46.47 -6.96 -40.27
C GLN A 11 -44.96 -6.79 -40.41
N ARG A 12 -44.49 -6.20 -41.53
CA ARG A 12 -43.06 -5.90 -41.72
C ARG A 12 -42.51 -4.96 -40.66
N TRP A 13 -43.27 -3.94 -40.28
CA TRP A 13 -42.86 -3.02 -39.21
C TRP A 13 -42.72 -3.72 -37.86
N ARG A 14 -43.63 -4.65 -37.51
CA ARG A 14 -43.53 -5.44 -36.27
C ARG A 14 -42.29 -6.33 -36.29
N GLU A 15 -42.04 -7.02 -37.40
CA GLU A 15 -40.87 -7.88 -37.57
C GLU A 15 -39.56 -7.08 -37.44
N GLU A 16 -39.43 -5.96 -38.16
CA GLU A 16 -38.26 -5.07 -38.07
C GLU A 16 -38.07 -4.47 -36.66
N PHE A 17 -39.17 -4.12 -35.99
CA PHE A 17 -39.12 -3.57 -34.63
C PHE A 17 -38.74 -4.64 -33.61
N GLU A 18 -39.28 -5.86 -33.74
CA GLU A 18 -38.95 -6.98 -32.89
C GLU A 18 -37.49 -7.42 -33.06
N GLU A 19 -36.99 -7.42 -34.30
CA GLU A 19 -35.57 -7.67 -34.59
C GLU A 19 -34.67 -6.60 -33.94
N ARG A 20 -35.05 -5.32 -34.05
CA ARG A 20 -34.31 -4.22 -33.40
C ARG A 20 -34.34 -4.29 -31.87
N ILE A 21 -35.44 -4.77 -31.27
CA ILE A 21 -35.50 -5.01 -29.83
C ILE A 21 -34.53 -6.14 -29.46
N LYS A 22 -34.56 -7.27 -30.18
CA LYS A 22 -33.67 -8.40 -29.92
C LYS A 22 -32.19 -8.00 -30.03
N GLU A 23 -31.83 -7.19 -31.03
CA GLU A 23 -30.48 -6.66 -31.18
C GLU A 23 -30.06 -5.78 -30.00
N LYS A 24 -30.96 -4.89 -29.54
CA LYS A 24 -30.69 -4.03 -28.38
C LYS A 24 -30.56 -4.81 -27.08
N ASP A 25 -31.42 -5.81 -26.86
CA ASP A 25 -31.39 -6.65 -25.67
C ASP A 25 -30.11 -7.49 -25.65
N ALA A 26 -29.73 -8.07 -26.79
CA ALA A 26 -28.48 -8.82 -26.93
C ALA A 26 -27.25 -7.93 -26.63
N LYS A 27 -27.22 -6.71 -27.18
CA LYS A 27 -26.14 -5.76 -26.91
C LYS A 27 -26.11 -5.33 -25.44
N ALA A 28 -27.27 -5.05 -24.85
CA ALA A 28 -27.35 -4.68 -23.45
C ALA A 28 -26.90 -5.83 -22.52
N GLU A 29 -27.14 -7.07 -22.90
CA GLU A 29 -26.67 -8.25 -22.18
C GLU A 29 -25.15 -8.42 -22.31
N GLU A 30 -24.60 -8.26 -23.51
CA GLU A 30 -23.15 -8.26 -23.77
C GLU A 30 -22.43 -7.19 -22.95
N ASP A 31 -22.92 -5.93 -22.99
CA ASP A 31 -22.35 -4.83 -22.22
C ASP A 31 -22.41 -5.10 -20.70
N ASN A 32 -23.49 -5.73 -20.21
CA ASN A 32 -23.63 -6.12 -18.80
C ASN A 32 -22.66 -7.22 -18.40
N GLN A 33 -22.42 -8.19 -19.29
CA GLN A 33 -21.47 -9.28 -19.05
C GLN A 33 -20.05 -8.72 -19.02
N ALA A 34 -19.68 -7.89 -20.00
CA ALA A 34 -18.39 -7.21 -20.04
C ALA A 34 -18.13 -6.38 -18.77
N LEU A 35 -19.13 -5.62 -18.30
CA LEU A 35 -18.99 -4.81 -17.08
C LEU A 35 -18.79 -5.68 -15.82
N LYS A 36 -19.47 -6.82 -15.74
CA LYS A 36 -19.30 -7.77 -14.64
C LYS A 36 -17.91 -8.40 -14.67
N GLU A 37 -17.47 -8.82 -15.84
CA GLU A 37 -16.14 -9.42 -16.03
C GLU A 37 -15.03 -8.44 -15.68
N GLU A 38 -15.13 -7.19 -16.16
CA GLU A 38 -14.22 -6.10 -15.79
C GLU A 38 -14.20 -5.88 -14.27
N GLY A 39 -15.38 -5.76 -13.65
CA GLY A 39 -15.48 -5.60 -12.20
C GLY A 39 -14.87 -6.77 -11.41
N THR A 40 -15.02 -8.01 -11.90
CA THR A 40 -14.39 -9.18 -11.26
C THR A 40 -12.86 -9.17 -11.41
N GLN A 41 -12.34 -8.81 -12.59
CA GLN A 41 -10.91 -8.73 -12.83
C GLN A 41 -10.26 -7.62 -12.00
N GLU A 42 -10.91 -6.47 -11.87
CA GLU A 42 -10.43 -5.39 -11.01
C GLU A 42 -10.39 -5.83 -9.53
N LEU A 43 -11.43 -6.52 -9.05
CA LEU A 43 -11.45 -7.03 -7.67
C LEU A 43 -10.34 -8.06 -7.42
N GLU A 44 -10.10 -8.97 -8.36
CA GLU A 44 -9.00 -9.92 -8.27
C GLU A 44 -7.65 -9.21 -8.24
N GLY A 45 -7.44 -8.22 -9.11
CA GLY A 45 -6.22 -7.39 -9.10
C GLY A 45 -6.01 -6.63 -7.79
N LEU A 46 -7.08 -6.13 -7.16
CA LEU A 46 -7.00 -5.50 -5.85
C LEU A 46 -6.63 -6.50 -4.74
N HIS A 47 -7.14 -7.73 -4.79
CA HIS A 47 -6.75 -8.77 -3.84
C HIS A 47 -5.29 -9.17 -3.98
N ASP A 48 -4.80 -9.33 -5.21
CA ASP A 48 -3.40 -9.69 -5.47
C ASP A 48 -2.44 -8.60 -5.02
N THR A 49 -2.71 -7.35 -5.37
CA THR A 49 -1.90 -6.20 -4.93
C THR A 49 -1.92 -6.04 -3.41
N HIS A 50 -3.08 -6.25 -2.77
CA HIS A 50 -3.19 -6.21 -1.31
C HIS A 50 -2.37 -7.33 -0.64
N LYS A 51 -2.44 -8.54 -1.18
CA LYS A 51 -1.67 -9.68 -0.69
C LYS A 51 -0.16 -9.42 -0.80
N GLN A 52 0.30 -8.94 -1.94
CA GLN A 52 1.70 -8.56 -2.15
C GLN A 52 2.13 -7.47 -1.16
N LEU A 53 1.32 -6.43 -0.97
CA LEU A 53 1.61 -5.37 0.00
C LEU A 53 1.76 -5.91 1.42
N ILE A 54 0.91 -6.85 1.84
CA ILE A 54 1.03 -7.48 3.16
C ILE A 54 2.32 -8.29 3.26
N GLU A 55 2.64 -9.08 2.23
CA GLU A 55 3.84 -9.90 2.18
C GLU A 55 5.11 -9.05 2.24
N ASP A 56 5.19 -7.99 1.45
CA ASP A 56 6.29 -7.04 1.44
C ASP A 56 6.44 -6.32 2.78
N ASN A 57 5.35 -5.87 3.39
CA ASN A 57 5.39 -5.24 4.70
C ASN A 57 5.81 -6.21 5.80
N LEU A 58 5.36 -7.46 5.73
CA LEU A 58 5.77 -8.50 6.67
C LEU A 58 7.27 -8.77 6.53
N GLN A 59 7.77 -8.92 5.31
CA GLN A 59 9.19 -9.17 5.06
C GLN A 59 10.03 -7.99 5.53
N LYS A 60 9.64 -6.77 5.17
CA LYS A 60 10.31 -5.56 5.63
C LYS A 60 10.35 -5.46 7.15
N ASN A 61 9.24 -5.73 7.84
CA ASN A 61 9.21 -5.70 9.30
C ASN A 61 10.15 -6.73 9.92
N LYS A 62 10.25 -7.94 9.33
CA LYS A 62 11.21 -8.96 9.77
C LYS A 62 12.64 -8.52 9.55
N ASP A 63 12.96 -7.96 8.38
CA ASP A 63 14.30 -7.47 8.05
C ASP A 63 14.70 -6.30 8.96
N ASP A 64 13.78 -5.36 9.21
CA ASP A 64 13.97 -4.24 10.13
C ASP A 64 14.17 -4.73 11.58
N GLU A 65 13.41 -5.75 12.02
CA GLU A 65 13.58 -6.37 13.34
C GLU A 65 14.92 -7.10 13.47
N GLU A 66 15.30 -7.89 12.46
CA GLU A 66 16.58 -8.60 12.43
C GLU A 66 17.75 -7.60 12.45
N ALA A 67 17.68 -6.55 11.63
CA ALA A 67 18.68 -5.48 11.61
C ALA A 67 18.77 -4.75 12.96
N PHE A 68 17.62 -4.48 13.60
CA PHE A 68 17.57 -3.87 14.92
C PHE A 68 18.20 -4.78 15.99
N ILE A 69 17.87 -6.07 16.02
CA ILE A 69 18.44 -7.03 16.97
C ILE A 69 19.95 -7.15 16.74
N ASN A 70 20.40 -7.29 15.51
CA ASN A 70 21.81 -7.38 15.16
C ASN A 70 22.57 -6.11 15.61
N ALA A 71 22.02 -4.92 15.38
CA ALA A 71 22.64 -3.66 15.82
C ALA A 71 22.65 -3.50 17.35
N ARG A 72 21.63 -4.03 18.04
CA ARG A 72 21.54 -4.02 19.51
C ARG A 72 22.55 -4.98 20.14
N ASP A 73 22.62 -6.20 19.59
CA ASP A 73 23.40 -7.31 20.14
C ASP A 73 24.86 -7.34 19.60
N ASP A 74 25.21 -6.44 18.67
CA ASP A 74 26.60 -6.20 18.30
C ASP A 74 27.40 -5.77 19.55
N THR A 75 28.17 -6.69 20.12
CA THR A 75 29.02 -6.45 21.29
C THR A 75 30.43 -5.97 20.94
N ASN A 76 30.68 -5.54 19.69
CA ASN A 76 31.99 -5.05 19.31
C ASN A 76 32.41 -3.87 20.24
N PRO A 77 33.56 -3.96 20.94
CA PRO A 77 34.04 -2.91 21.83
C PRO A 77 34.25 -1.57 21.13
N ASP A 78 34.66 -1.59 19.86
CA ASP A 78 35.00 -0.40 19.08
C ASP A 78 33.76 0.46 18.77
N ASN A 79 32.56 -0.14 18.75
CA ASN A 79 31.31 0.54 18.42
C ASN A 79 30.46 0.89 19.66
N ALA A 80 30.97 0.68 20.87
CA ALA A 80 30.17 0.82 22.11
C ALA A 80 29.52 2.21 22.27
N TRP A 81 30.24 3.29 21.96
CA TRP A 81 29.70 4.66 22.05
C TRP A 81 28.79 5.02 20.88
N GLN A 82 28.95 4.39 19.71
CA GLN A 82 28.03 4.57 18.59
C GLN A 82 26.65 4.00 18.92
N ARG A 83 26.58 2.84 19.62
CA ARG A 83 25.31 2.28 20.13
C ARG A 83 24.63 3.21 21.13
N VAL A 84 25.39 3.75 22.10
CA VAL A 84 24.86 4.70 23.09
C VAL A 84 24.34 5.96 22.40
N ALA A 85 25.09 6.51 21.45
CA ALA A 85 24.69 7.71 20.72
C ALA A 85 23.47 7.50 19.81
N ALA A 86 23.25 6.29 19.29
CA ALA A 86 22.06 5.96 18.49
C ALA A 86 20.76 6.02 19.31
N LEU A 87 20.83 5.78 20.62
CA LEU A 87 19.68 5.83 21.54
C LEU A 87 19.40 7.23 22.10
N VAL A 88 20.28 8.20 21.85
CA VAL A 88 20.19 9.55 22.41
C VAL A 88 19.57 10.51 21.40
N ASP A 89 18.46 11.15 21.79
CA ASP A 89 17.86 12.22 21.00
C ASP A 89 18.70 13.51 21.10
N PHE A 90 19.38 13.85 20.00
CA PHE A 90 20.15 15.09 19.84
C PHE A 90 19.32 16.26 19.30
N SER A 91 18.00 16.09 19.16
CA SER A 91 17.10 17.15 18.74
C SER A 91 17.09 18.31 19.74
N THR A 92 17.20 19.53 19.22
CA THR A 92 17.06 20.77 20.01
C THR A 92 15.62 21.01 20.48
N LYS A 93 14.66 20.20 20.01
CA LYS A 93 13.25 20.25 20.38
C LYS A 93 12.88 19.31 21.55
N ALA A 94 13.84 18.53 22.07
CA ALA A 94 13.61 17.59 23.15
C ALA A 94 13.11 18.29 24.44
N ASN A 95 12.09 17.68 25.05
CA ASN A 95 11.30 18.11 26.21
C ASN A 95 12.12 18.91 27.26
N ARG A 96 11.74 20.17 27.46
CA ARG A 96 12.41 21.13 28.38
C ARG A 96 12.10 20.87 29.87
N ASN A 97 11.29 19.87 30.20
CA ASN A 97 10.80 19.69 31.56
C ASN A 97 11.64 18.64 32.33
N GLN A 98 12.65 19.12 33.06
CA GLN A 98 12.85 18.98 34.53
C GLN A 98 14.32 19.03 34.97
N ARG A 99 15.32 18.73 34.13
CA ARG A 99 16.75 18.80 34.48
C ARG A 99 17.62 19.25 33.31
N ASP A 100 18.60 20.11 33.58
CA ASP A 100 19.58 20.53 32.59
C ASP A 100 20.55 19.38 32.27
N VAL A 101 20.45 18.87 31.06
CA VAL A 101 21.29 17.80 30.50
C VAL A 101 22.15 18.30 29.33
N ALA A 102 22.25 19.61 29.12
CA ALA A 102 22.95 20.19 27.97
C ALA A 102 24.43 19.78 27.91
N ARG A 103 25.12 19.78 29.06
CA ARG A 103 26.53 19.35 29.14
C ARG A 103 26.68 17.87 28.79
N MET A 104 25.81 17.01 29.30
CA MET A 104 25.82 15.57 29.02
C MET A 104 25.57 15.30 27.52
N ARG A 105 24.58 15.99 26.93
CA ARG A 105 24.29 15.90 25.48
C ARG A 105 25.49 16.35 24.63
N SER A 106 26.17 17.42 25.05
CA SER A 106 27.38 17.92 24.37
C SER A 106 28.52 16.89 24.39
N VAL A 107 28.78 16.26 25.54
CA VAL A 107 29.81 15.21 25.67
C VAL A 107 29.48 13.98 24.81
N LEU A 108 28.22 13.52 24.83
CA LEU A 108 27.77 12.39 24.01
C LEU A 108 27.86 12.68 22.51
N LEU A 109 27.59 13.92 22.10
CA LEU A 109 27.73 14.34 20.70
C LEU A 109 29.19 14.37 20.25
N GLN A 110 30.11 14.83 21.11
CA GLN A 110 31.55 14.79 20.84
C GLN A 110 32.06 13.36 20.69
N LEU A 111 31.65 12.44 21.58
CA LEU A 111 31.98 11.02 21.48
C LEU A 111 31.43 10.38 20.20
N LYS A 112 30.24 10.79 19.75
CA LYS A 112 29.66 10.34 18.46
C LYS A 112 30.48 10.82 17.26
N GLN A 113 30.96 12.06 17.27
CA GLN A 113 31.66 12.68 16.13
C GLN A 113 33.13 12.28 16.03
N HIS A 114 33.80 12.08 17.16
CA HIS A 114 35.26 11.92 17.22
C HIS A 114 35.70 10.53 17.73
N GLY A 115 34.77 9.68 18.19
CA GLY A 115 35.09 8.39 18.77
C GLY A 115 35.75 8.49 20.15
N LEU A 116 36.20 7.36 20.68
CA LEU A 116 37.01 7.34 21.89
C LEU A 116 38.38 7.99 21.61
N PRO A 117 38.87 8.90 22.46
CA PRO A 117 40.24 9.38 22.33
C PRO A 117 41.19 8.18 22.46
N GLN A 118 42.10 8.02 21.49
CA GLN A 118 43.15 7.00 21.57
C GLN A 118 44.01 7.28 22.82
N ALA A 119 44.14 6.27 23.68
CA ALA A 119 45.05 6.36 24.82
C ALA A 119 46.49 6.41 24.28
N ALA A 120 47.23 7.44 24.66
CA ALA A 120 48.66 7.59 24.37
C ALA A 120 49.51 6.62 25.20
#